data_AF-A0A838RBX5-F1
#
_entry.id   AF-A0A838RBX5-F1
#
_cell.length_a   1.000
_cell.length_b   1.000
_cell.length_c   1.000
_cell.angle_alpha   90.00
_cell.angle_beta   90.00
_cell.angle_gamma   90.00
#
_symmetry.space_group_name_H-M   'P 1'
#
loop_
_entity.id
_entity.type
_entity.pdbx_description
1 polymer ?
#
loop_
_entity_poly.entity_id
_entity_poly.type
_entity_poly.pdbx_seq_one_letter_code
_entity_poly.pdbx_strand_id
1 'polypeptide(L)'
;MHQFVTIGTYAFVGGGSRVNQDIPPYVKAVGNPMELYGLNSIGLQRAGFSGETIAALKRAYRLFFNSELNLSQALERARTDLPSSPEIDRFLAFVEASERGVPA
;
A
#
# COMPACT_ATOMS: atom_id res chain seq x y z
N MET A 1 -10.81 13.92 -4.63
CA MET A 1 -10.59 12.60 -5.24
C MET A 1 -10.92 12.70 -6.71
N HIS A 2 -10.06 12.24 -7.60
CA HIS A 2 -10.31 12.20 -9.04
C HIS A 2 -11.15 10.97 -9.41
N GLN A 3 -11.84 10.98 -10.55
CA GLN A 3 -12.56 9.82 -11.07
C GLN A 3 -11.64 8.62 -11.34
N PHE A 4 -12.20 7.42 -11.17
CA PHE A 4 -11.56 6.10 -11.40
C PHE A 4 -10.42 5.72 -10.47
N VAL A 5 -10.15 6.50 -9.41
CA VAL A 5 -9.18 6.10 -8.39
C VAL A 5 -9.81 5.14 -7.39
N THR A 6 -9.04 4.13 -6.99
CA THR A 6 -9.42 3.15 -5.98
C THR A 6 -8.66 3.43 -4.69
N ILE A 7 -9.38 3.44 -3.56
CA ILE A 7 -8.77 3.53 -2.22
C ILE A 7 -8.83 2.15 -1.58
N GLY A 8 -7.65 1.57 -1.34
CA GLY A 8 -7.50 0.24 -0.76
C GLY A 8 -7.99 0.18 0.69
N THR A 9 -8.35 -1.03 1.13
CA THR A 9 -8.84 -1.25 2.51
C THR A 9 -7.83 -0.77 3.55
N TYR A 10 -8.31 -0.18 4.64
CA TYR A 10 -7.48 0.38 5.72
C TYR A 10 -6.44 1.43 5.28
N ALA A 11 -6.51 1.92 4.05
CA ALA A 11 -5.75 3.09 3.66
C ALA A 11 -6.22 4.31 4.45
N PHE A 12 -5.30 5.23 4.71
CA PHE A 12 -5.59 6.49 5.36
C PHE A 12 -5.28 7.63 4.40
N VAL A 13 -6.24 8.51 4.17
CA VAL A 13 -6.06 9.71 3.36
C VAL A 13 -6.15 10.92 4.28
N GLY A 14 -5.08 11.73 4.34
CA GLY A 14 -5.05 12.94 5.14
C GLY A 14 -6.06 13.99 4.64
N GLY A 15 -6.64 14.77 5.55
CA GLY A 15 -7.54 15.86 5.19
C GLY A 15 -6.89 16.86 4.22
N GLY A 16 -7.67 17.37 3.26
CA GLY A 16 -7.17 18.32 2.25
C GLY A 16 -6.32 17.71 1.13
N SER A 17 -6.15 16.38 1.10
CA SER A 17 -5.31 15.72 0.08
C SER A 17 -6.00 15.61 -1.29
N ARG A 18 -5.22 15.77 -2.37
CA ARG A 18 -5.69 15.60 -3.75
C ARG A 18 -5.34 14.21 -4.27
N VAL A 19 -6.25 13.26 -4.12
CA VAL A 19 -6.10 11.89 -4.63
C VAL A 19 -6.31 11.85 -6.15
N ASN A 20 -5.23 11.63 -6.91
CA ASN A 20 -5.20 11.53 -8.38
C ASN A 20 -4.74 10.16 -8.92
N GLN A 21 -4.24 9.29 -8.04
CA GLN A 21 -3.76 7.91 -8.29
C GLN A 21 -4.39 6.94 -7.27
N ASP A 22 -4.26 5.64 -7.51
CA ASP A 22 -4.80 4.60 -6.63
C ASP A 22 -4.00 4.54 -5.31
N ILE A 23 -4.69 4.35 -4.19
CA ILE A 23 -4.04 4.26 -2.88
C ILE A 23 -4.01 2.79 -2.45
N PRO A 24 -2.81 2.18 -2.34
CA PRO A 24 -2.69 0.80 -1.92
C PRO A 24 -3.37 0.52 -0.56
N PRO A 25 -3.83 -0.71 -0.32
CA PRO A 25 -4.31 -1.12 0.99
C PRO A 25 -3.31 -0.81 2.10
N TYR A 26 -3.84 -0.47 3.27
CA TYR A 26 -3.10 -0.31 4.52
C TYR A 26 -2.11 0.87 4.58
N VAL A 27 -1.91 1.66 3.51
CA VAL A 27 -0.95 2.77 3.48
C VAL A 27 -1.55 4.11 3.92
N LYS A 28 -0.70 5.08 4.24
CA LYS A 28 -1.09 6.48 4.46
C LYS A 28 -0.71 7.30 3.24
N ALA A 29 -1.63 8.12 2.75
CA ALA A 29 -1.41 9.07 1.67
C ALA A 29 -1.85 10.47 2.12
N VAL A 30 -1.00 11.49 1.92
CA VAL A 30 -1.28 12.86 2.37
C VAL A 30 -0.73 13.86 1.35
N GLY A 31 -1.42 14.98 1.16
CA GLY A 31 -0.88 16.16 0.46
C GLY A 31 -1.51 16.48 -0.89
N ASN A 32 -1.00 17.55 -1.49
CA ASN A 32 -1.30 18.01 -2.85
C ASN A 32 -0.05 18.75 -3.40
N PRO A 33 0.88 18.07 -4.11
CA PRO A 33 0.77 16.70 -4.61
C PRO A 33 0.76 15.67 -3.47
N MET A 34 0.08 14.55 -3.72
CA MET A 34 -0.12 13.50 -2.73
C MET A 34 1.09 12.54 -2.72
N GLU A 35 1.57 12.22 -1.54
CA GLU A 35 2.69 11.29 -1.32
C GLU A 35 2.29 10.17 -0.33
N LEU A 36 3.01 9.05 -0.38
CA LEU A 36 2.86 7.95 0.58
C LEU A 36 3.75 8.15 1.81
N TYR A 37 3.16 8.00 3.00
CA TYR A 37 3.82 8.22 4.29
C TYR A 37 3.97 6.91 5.10
N GLY A 38 4.20 5.80 4.41
CA GLY A 38 4.28 4.48 5.03
C GLY A 38 2.93 3.87 5.37
N LEU A 39 2.93 2.82 6.19
CA LEU A 39 1.71 2.14 6.60
C LEU A 39 0.89 2.93 7.62
N ASN A 40 -0.43 2.72 7.56
CA ASN A 40 -1.41 3.08 8.58
C ASN A 40 -1.28 2.18 9.83
N SER A 41 -0.08 2.10 10.39
CA SER A 41 0.24 1.18 11.50
C SER A 41 -0.69 1.37 12.69
N ILE A 42 -1.08 2.61 13.00
CA ILE A 42 -2.02 2.93 14.09
C ILE A 42 -3.41 2.35 13.78
N GLY A 43 -3.92 2.53 12.55
CA GLY A 43 -5.21 1.96 12.14
C GLY A 43 -5.22 0.44 12.19
N LEU A 44 -4.15 -0.20 11.71
CA LEU A 44 -4.01 -1.66 11.75
C LEU A 44 -3.93 -2.20 13.18
N GLN A 45 -3.17 -1.54 14.06
CA GLN A 45 -3.08 -1.91 15.47
C GLN A 45 -4.44 -1.82 16.16
N ARG A 46 -5.19 -0.74 15.91
CA ARG A 46 -6.55 -0.56 16.45
C ARG A 46 -7.54 -1.60 15.91
N ALA A 47 -7.34 -2.05 14.68
CA ALA A 47 -8.14 -3.11 14.06
C ALA A 47 -7.71 -4.52 14.48
N GLY A 48 -6.75 -4.68 15.40
CA GLY A 48 -6.35 -5.97 15.95
C GLY A 48 -5.43 -6.80 15.07
N PHE A 49 -4.78 -6.19 14.07
CA PHE A 49 -3.81 -6.90 13.24
C PHE A 49 -2.59 -7.30 14.07
N SER A 50 -2.07 -8.50 13.84
CA SER A 50 -0.90 -8.99 14.57
C SER A 50 0.36 -8.17 14.24
N GLY A 51 1.31 -8.15 15.18
CA GLY A 51 2.60 -7.50 14.94
C GLY A 51 3.35 -8.10 13.75
N GLU A 52 3.20 -9.41 13.52
CA GLU A 52 3.79 -10.12 12.39
C GLU A 52 3.19 -9.69 11.06
N THR A 53 1.85 -9.57 10.99
CA THR A 53 1.16 -9.09 9.79
C THR A 53 1.54 -7.65 9.47
N ILE A 54 1.61 -6.78 10.48
CA ILE A 54 2.04 -5.39 10.30
C ILE A 54 3.50 -5.33 9.83
N ALA A 55 4.39 -6.18 10.37
CA ALA A 55 5.78 -6.26 9.95
C ALA A 55 5.92 -6.79 8.51
N ALA A 56 5.13 -7.79 8.11
CA ALA A 56 5.07 -8.28 6.74
C ALA A 56 4.61 -7.18 5.77
N LEU A 57 3.53 -6.48 6.09
CA LEU A 57 3.05 -5.35 5.31
C LEU A 57 4.11 -4.23 5.22
N LYS A 58 4.86 -3.96 6.30
CA LYS A 58 5.94 -2.94 6.28
C LYS A 58 7.03 -3.30 5.28
N ARG A 59 7.37 -4.60 5.19
CA ARG A 59 8.33 -5.09 4.19
C ARG A 59 7.75 -4.98 2.78
N ALA A 60 6.47 -5.34 2.58
CA ALA A 60 5.79 -5.14 1.30
C ALA A 60 5.86 -3.67 0.86
N TYR A 61 5.45 -2.73 1.72
CA TYR A 61 5.52 -1.30 1.41
C TYR A 61 6.92 -0.86 0.94
N ARG A 62 7.97 -1.30 1.65
CA ARG A 62 9.36 -0.95 1.29
C ARG A 62 9.78 -1.54 -0.06
N LEU A 63 9.37 -2.76 -0.37
CA LEU A 63 9.67 -3.39 -1.66
C LEU A 63 9.07 -2.61 -2.82
N PHE A 64 7.84 -2.10 -2.68
CA PHE A 64 7.14 -1.43 -3.77
C PHE A 64 7.43 0.08 -3.87
N PHE A 65 7.71 0.75 -2.75
CA PHE A 65 7.79 2.22 -2.69
C PHE A 65 9.11 2.78 -2.13
N ASN A 66 10.03 1.93 -1.70
CA ASN A 66 11.33 2.35 -1.16
C ASN A 66 12.47 1.45 -1.65
N SER A 67 12.32 0.88 -2.84
CA SER A 67 13.36 0.09 -3.49
C SER A 67 13.54 0.55 -4.92
N GLU A 68 14.67 0.21 -5.52
CA GLU A 68 14.97 0.46 -6.94
C GLU A 68 14.31 -0.58 -7.87
N LEU A 69 13.38 -1.40 -7.34
CA LEU A 69 12.70 -2.44 -8.10
C LEU A 69 11.53 -1.86 -8.89
N ASN A 70 11.37 -2.31 -10.13
CA ASN A 70 10.12 -2.07 -10.85
C ASN A 70 8.98 -2.96 -10.31
N LEU A 71 7.76 -2.69 -10.76
CA LEU A 71 6.55 -3.41 -10.33
C LEU A 71 6.69 -4.94 -10.41
N SER A 72 7.13 -5.47 -11.55
CA SER A 72 7.26 -6.91 -11.76
C SER A 72 8.31 -7.52 -10.83
N GLN A 73 9.46 -6.86 -10.67
CA GLN A 73 10.52 -7.30 -9.77
C GLN A 73 10.07 -7.26 -8.30
N ALA A 74 9.36 -6.21 -7.89
CA ALA A 74 8.80 -6.09 -6.55
C ALA A 74 7.77 -7.19 -6.27
N LEU A 75 6.91 -7.52 -7.24
CA LEU A 75 5.95 -8.63 -7.15
C LEU A 75 6.65 -9.99 -6.97
N GLU A 76 7.64 -10.29 -7.81
CA GLU A 76 8.42 -11.54 -7.70
C GLU A 76 9.12 -11.64 -6.34
N ARG A 77 9.74 -10.55 -5.91
CA ARG A 77 10.45 -10.50 -4.63
C ARG A 77 9.49 -10.66 -3.46
N ALA A 78 8.34 -9.99 -3.52
CA ALA A 78 7.33 -10.08 -2.48
C ALA A 78 6.75 -11.50 -2.35
N ARG A 79 6.48 -12.17 -3.48
CA ARG A 79 6.00 -13.57 -3.50
C ARG A 79 7.03 -14.57 -2.94
N THR A 80 8.32 -14.22 -2.98
CA THR A 80 9.41 -15.09 -2.48
C THR A 80 9.74 -14.82 -1.01
N ASP A 81 9.80 -13.54 -0.62
CA ASP A 81 10.35 -13.12 0.67
C ASP A 81 9.31 -12.92 1.78
N LEU A 82 8.06 -12.68 1.41
CA LEU A 82 6.99 -12.38 2.37
C LEU A 82 6.20 -13.63 2.72
N PRO A 83 5.72 -13.74 3.97
CA PRO A 83 4.81 -14.81 4.33
C PRO A 83 3.52 -14.69 3.52
N SER A 84 3.02 -15.82 3.02
CA SER A 84 1.68 -15.86 2.42
C SER A 84 0.64 -15.58 3.51
N SER A 85 -0.13 -14.52 3.31
CA SER A 85 -1.21 -14.12 4.20
C SER A 85 -2.28 -13.39 3.39
N PRO A 86 -3.56 -13.43 3.81
CA PRO A 86 -4.64 -12.73 3.10
C PRO A 86 -4.37 -11.23 2.94
N GLU A 87 -3.64 -10.61 3.87
CA GLU A 87 -3.29 -9.20 3.83
C GLU A 87 -2.23 -8.90 2.78
N ILE A 88 -1.18 -9.73 2.70
CA ILE A 88 -0.14 -9.62 1.67
C ILE A 88 -0.77 -9.86 0.30
N ASP A 89 -1.54 -10.92 0.14
CA ASP A 89 -2.16 -11.27 -1.14
C ASP A 89 -3.07 -10.14 -1.63
N ARG A 90 -3.86 -9.52 -0.73
CA ARG A 90 -4.69 -8.36 -1.07
C ARG A 90 -3.85 -7.15 -1.49
N PHE A 91 -2.73 -6.91 -0.82
CA PHE A 91 -1.84 -5.80 -1.19
C PHE A 91 -1.25 -6.03 -2.59
N LEU A 92 -0.73 -7.23 -2.87
CA LEU A 92 -0.13 -7.57 -4.16
C LEU A 92 -1.17 -7.50 -5.30
N ALA A 93 -2.34 -8.11 -5.10
CA ALA A 93 -3.41 -8.10 -6.09
C ALA A 93 -3.89 -6.68 -6.42
N PHE A 94 -3.95 -5.77 -5.44
CA PHE A 94 -4.32 -4.38 -5.68
C PHE A 94 -3.29 -3.67 -6.55
N VAL A 95 -2.01 -3.82 -6.22
CA VAL A 95 -0.93 -3.11 -6.93
C VAL A 95 -0.78 -3.65 -8.36
N GLU A 96 -1.02 -4.95 -8.57
CA GLU A 96 -1.06 -5.58 -9.89
C GLU A 96 -2.27 -5.13 -10.74
N ALA A 97 -3.43 -4.90 -10.12
CA ALA A 97 -4.67 -4.51 -10.80
C ALA A 97 -4.87 -2.99 -10.96
N SER A 98 -3.95 -2.16 -10.46
CA SER A 98 -4.11 -0.70 -10.46
C SER A 98 -4.09 -0.12 -11.88
N GLU A 99 -5.20 0.46 -12.31
CA GLU A 99 -5.35 1.08 -13.65
C GLU A 99 -4.87 2.54 -13.67
N ARG A 100 -4.96 3.26 -12.54
CA ARG A 100 -4.52 4.65 -12.43
C ARG A 100 -3.06 4.78 -11.98
N GLY A 101 -2.41 3.64 -11.75
CA GLY A 101 -1.11 3.55 -11.11
C GLY A 101 -1.19 3.89 -9.62
N VAL A 102 -0.16 3.45 -8.89
CA VAL A 102 0.06 3.80 -7.49
C VAL A 102 1.11 4.92 -7.40
N PRO A 103 1.07 5.78 -6.37
CA PRO A 103 2.11 6.78 -6.17
C PRO A 103 3.48 6.12 -6.04
N ALA A 104 4.47 6.65 -6.76
CA ALA A 104 5.87 6.23 -6.68
C ALA A 104 6.62 7.10 -5.67
#